data_AF-A0A2T2UC84-F1
#
_entry.id   AF-A0A2T2UC84-F1
#
_cell.length_a   1.000
_cell.length_b   1.000
_cell.length_c   1.000
_cell.angle_alpha   90.00
_cell.angle_beta   90.00
_cell.angle_gamma   90.00
#
_symmetry.space_group_name_H-M   'P 1'
#
loop_
_entity.id
_entity.type
_entity.pdbx_description
1 polymer ?
#
loop_
_entity_poly.entity_id
_entity_poly.type
_entity_poly.pdbx_seq_one_letter_code
_entity_poly.pdbx_strand_id
1 'polypeptide(L)' 'LAHYFPDLEPYVNACQFPDCTHDHEPDCAVKAAVERGDVHTERHESYLAILESLREEQTPEY' A
#
# COMPACT_ATOMS: atom_id res chain seq x y z
N LEU A 1 -4.68 -7.13 0.71
CA LEU A 1 -5.19 -5.96 -0.03
C LEU A 1 -4.26 -5.55 -1.17
N ALA A 2 -2.98 -5.24 -0.91
CA ALA A 2 -2.06 -4.72 -1.93
C ALA A 2 -1.89 -5.63 -3.15
N HIS A 3 -1.88 -6.96 -2.97
CA HIS A 3 -1.84 -7.94 -4.08
C HIS A 3 -3.03 -7.89 -5.04
N TYR A 4 -4.15 -7.26 -4.66
CA TYR A 4 -5.32 -7.12 -5.53
C TYR A 4 -5.24 -5.91 -6.47
N PHE A 5 -4.19 -5.10 -6.35
CA PHE A 5 -3.94 -3.98 -7.25
C PHE A 5 -2.84 -4.37 -8.24
N PRO A 6 -3.15 -4.53 -9.54
CA PRO A 6 -2.17 -4.96 -10.54
C PRO A 6 -0.94 -4.04 -10.65
N ASP A 7 -1.13 -2.74 -10.39
CA ASP A 7 -0.05 -1.76 -10.44
C ASP A 7 0.96 -1.94 -9.30
N LEU A 8 0.49 -2.45 -8.15
CA LEU A 8 1.26 -2.62 -6.92
C LEU A 8 1.84 -4.03 -6.80
N GLU A 9 1.12 -5.05 -7.28
CA GLU A 9 1.43 -6.48 -7.16
C GLU A 9 2.89 -6.86 -7.45
N PRO A 10 3.55 -6.32 -8.50
CA PRO A 10 4.96 -6.61 -8.77
C PRO A 10 5.93 -6.16 -7.66
N TYR A 11 5.54 -5.16 -6.86
CA TYR A 11 6.38 -4.52 -5.86
C TYR A 11 6.04 -4.94 -4.42
N VAL A 12 4.86 -5.52 -4.17
CA VAL A 12 4.41 -5.91 -2.82
C VAL A 12 5.40 -6.84 -2.14
N ASN A 13 5.92 -7.83 -2.87
CA ASN A 13 6.87 -8.82 -2.35
C ASN A 13 8.33 -8.35 -2.29
N ALA A 14 8.62 -7.14 -2.79
CA ALA A 14 9.98 -6.59 -2.84
C ALA A 14 10.31 -5.67 -1.66
N CYS A 15 9.38 -5.49 -0.72
CA CYS A 15 9.60 -4.65 0.46
C CYS A 15 10.63 -5.30 1.41
N GLN A 16 11.38 -4.47 2.13
CA GLN A 16 12.34 -4.95 3.13
C GLN A 16 11.65 -5.68 4.29
N PHE A 17 10.45 -5.23 4.66
CA PHE A 17 9.68 -5.77 5.77
C PHE A 17 8.54 -6.67 5.26
N PRO A 18 8.36 -7.88 5.85
CA PRO A 18 7.30 -8.81 5.44
C PRO A 18 5.89 -8.37 5.85
N ASP A 19 5.78 -7.49 6.83
CA ASP A 19 4.55 -6.88 7.36
C ASP A 19 4.34 -5.44 6.86
N CYS A 20 5.02 -5.06 5.77
CA CYS A 20 4.89 -3.74 5.18
C CYS A 20 3.45 -3.46 4.75
N THR A 21 2.88 -2.38 5.28
CA THR A 21 1.56 -1.86 4.95
C THR A 21 1.59 -0.91 3.74
N HIS A 22 2.77 -0.63 3.21
CA HIS A 22 3.02 0.29 2.09
C HIS A 22 2.51 1.71 2.32
N ASP A 23 2.44 2.15 3.57
CA ASP A 23 1.87 3.42 4.00
C ASP A 23 3.00 4.33 4.50
N HIS A 24 3.59 4.01 5.64
CA HIS A 24 4.59 4.86 6.31
C HIS A 24 6.01 4.26 6.32
N GLU A 25 6.21 3.04 5.81
CA GLU A 25 7.51 2.38 5.90
C GLU A 25 8.57 3.09 5.02
N PRO A 26 9.83 3.20 5.51
CA PRO A 26 10.90 3.88 4.79
C PRO A 26 11.43 3.07 3.60
N ASP A 27 11.65 1.76 3.76
CA ASP A 27 12.19 0.87 2.73
C ASP A 27 11.08 0.06 2.05
N CYS A 28 10.05 0.77 1.58
CA CYS A 28 8.90 0.20 0.89
C CYS A 28 9.13 0.21 -0.63
N ALA A 29 9.16 -0.98 -1.24
CA ALA A 29 9.37 -1.11 -2.69
C ALA A 29 8.23 -0.47 -3.50
N VAL A 30 7.00 -0.47 -2.96
CA VAL A 30 5.85 0.23 -3.54
C VAL A 30 6.09 1.74 -3.57
N LYS A 31 6.49 2.36 -2.45
CA LYS A 31 6.76 3.80 -2.41
C LYS A 31 7.90 4.19 -3.33
N ALA A 32 8.96 3.38 -3.37
CA ALA A 32 10.05 3.57 -4.30
C ALA A 32 9.59 3.48 -5.77
N ALA A 33 8.63 2.59 -6.08
CA ALA A 33 8.03 2.52 -7.42
C ALA A 33 7.17 3.74 -7.75
N VAL A 34 6.47 4.31 -6.77
CA VAL A 34 5.75 5.59 -6.92
C VAL A 34 6.71 6.74 -7.17
N GLU A 35 7.78 6.84 -6.40
CA GLU A 35 8.81 7.89 -6.55
C GLU A 35 9.52 7.83 -7.91
N ARG A 36 9.71 6.62 -8.46
CA ARG A 36 10.27 6.42 -9.81
C ARG A 36 9.25 6.66 -10.93
N GLY A 37 7.96 6.76 -10.61
CA GLY A 37 6.88 6.88 -11.59
C GLY A 37 6.44 5.56 -12.23
N ASP A 38 6.90 4.42 -11.71
CA ASP A 38 6.47 3.08 -12.15
C ASP A 38 5.02 2.78 -11.71
N VAL A 39 4.63 3.35 -10.56
CA VAL A 39 3.26 3.32 -10.02
C VAL A 39 2.75 4.76 -9.97
N HIS A 40 1.56 5.00 -10.51
CA HIS A 40 0.97 6.32 -10.47
C HIS A 40 0.59 6.70 -9.03
N THR A 41 0.90 7.92 -8.59
CA THR A 41 0.62 8.38 -7.21
C THR A 41 -0.85 8.19 -6.83
N GLU A 42 -1.78 8.52 -7.73
CA GLU A 42 -3.23 8.33 -7.50
C GLU A 42 -3.61 6.86 -7.21
N ARG A 43 -2.87 5.88 -7.75
CA ARG A 43 -3.11 4.45 -7.48
C ARG A 43 -2.68 4.08 -6.08
N HIS A 44 -1.53 4.61 -5.64
CA HIS A 44 -1.05 4.45 -4.27
C HIS A 44 -1.99 5.13 -3.28
N GLU A 45 -2.44 6.35 -3.55
CA GLU A 45 -3.43 7.06 -2.73
C GLU A 45 -4.77 6.31 -2.63
N SER A 46 -5.26 5.76 -3.75
CA SER A 46 -6.48 4.94 -3.77
C SER A 46 -6.33 3.69 -2.89
N TYR A 47 -5.16 3.05 -2.94
CA TYR A 47 -4.84 1.92 -2.08
C TYR A 47 -4.87 2.33 -0.60
N LEU A 48 -4.24 3.46 -0.24
CA LEU A 48 -4.21 3.96 1.14
C LEU A 48 -5.62 4.32 1.65
N ALA A 49 -6.45 4.94 0.80
CA ALA A 49 -7.83 5.26 1.16
C ALA A 49 -8.64 3.99 1.51
N ILE A 50 -8.51 2.94 0.69
CA ILE A 50 -9.19 1.66 0.94
C ILE A 50 -8.61 0.97 2.19
N LEU A 51 -7.29 1.01 2.36
CA LEU A 51 -6.63 0.47 3.54
C LEU A 51 -7.15 1.13 4.81
N GLU A 52 -7.32 2.45 4.80
CA GLU A 52 -7.84 3.22 5.94
C GLU A 52 -9.31 2.91 6.21
N SER A 53 -10.16 2.84 5.18
CA SER A 53 -11.57 2.45 5.36
C SER A 53 -11.72 1.07 6.01
N LEU A 54 -10.87 0.10 5.63
CA LEU A 54 -10.87 -1.23 6.25
C LEU A 54 -10.35 -1.23 7.69
N ARG A 55 -9.51 -0.25 8.09
CA ARG A 55 -9.07 -0.08 9.48
C ARG A 55 -10.20 0.49 10.33
N GLU A 56 -10.94 1.47 9.82
CA GLU A 56 -12.08 2.09 10.51
C GLU A 56 -13.22 1.09 10.77
N GLU A 57 -13.54 0.23 9.79
CA GLU A 57 -14.58 -0.82 9.92
C GLU A 57 -14.28 -1.87 11.01
N GLN A 58 -13.03 -1.99 11.46
CA GLN A 58 -12.62 -2.94 12.50
C GLN A 58 -12.81 -2.41 13.93
N THR A 59 -13.27 -1.16 14.10
CA THR A 59 -13.55 -0.60 15.43
C THR A 59 -14.90 -1.10 15.92
N PRO A 60 -14.98 -1.96 16.96
CA PRO A 60 -16.27 -2.39 17.48
C PRO A 60 -16.96 -1.20 18.16
N GLU A 61 -18.16 -0.83 17.72
CA GLU A 61 -19.03 0.06 18.49
C GLU A 61 -19.36 -0.63 19.82
N TYR A 62 -18.99 0.02 20.93
CA TYR A 62 -19.25 -0.43 22.30
C TYR A 62 -20.64 -0.02 22.79
#